data_AF-B7JET6-F1
#
_entry.id   AF-B7JET6-F1
#
_cell.length_a   1.000
_cell.length_b   1.000
_cell.length_c   1.000
_cell.angle_alpha   90.00
_cell.angle_beta   90.00
_cell.angle_gamma   90.00
#
_symmetry.space_group_name_H-M   'P 1'
#
loop_
_entity.id
_entity.type
_entity.pdbx_description
1 polymer ?
#
loop_
_entity_poly.entity_id
_entity_poly.type
_entity_poly.pdbx_seq_one_letter_code
_entity_poly.pdbx_strand_id
1 'polypeptide(L)'
;MSIYKELNDIQLDITEFEETPLTKLEEKQWEKRVKNKLRKNKHSKKWFGVAAACMLIVSITVPLGQTSLANMPFIAGLIEKYIDKQQPLDYSPYKTAIGKTAENKYGKLTLNEVLMDENKLFISSTFEPAKGVKFDYQTYLIPQVRINGRDFSNTKDAQSIEVQDAMYTIYGGIELSEMPQTDELQIEITYDTFNRDTVIEQPWIFDIEVSQAQLMKEKQTFDLNETIVLYDGNKVNVKKVVSTPISTTIYYDVTQSINEDIYFKIESESGKTHTFKEAYTSSEDGGISFSRFAGINISVGKYSLVPYSGKENKKIGPPIPIQ
;
A
#
# COMPACT_ATOMS: atom_id res chain seq x y z
N MET A 1 17.67 28.57 -23.29
CA MET A 1 17.49 27.26 -23.94
C MET A 1 17.72 26.21 -22.89
N SER A 2 16.90 25.16 -22.88
CA SER A 2 16.82 24.20 -21.78
C SER A 2 17.58 22.93 -22.15
N ILE A 3 18.47 22.48 -21.28
CA ILE A 3 19.35 21.29 -21.44
C ILE A 3 18.51 20.02 -21.70
N TYR A 4 17.26 20.01 -21.23
CA TYR A 4 16.27 18.95 -21.48
C TYR A 4 15.88 18.80 -22.95
N LYS A 5 16.05 19.84 -23.78
CA LYS A 5 15.74 19.77 -25.22
C LYS A 5 16.87 19.13 -26.04
N GLU A 6 18.11 19.19 -25.54
CA GLU A 6 19.29 18.60 -26.20
C GLU A 6 19.40 17.08 -25.93
N LEU A 7 18.86 16.60 -24.80
CA LEU A 7 18.90 15.17 -24.45
C LEU A 7 17.83 14.32 -25.14
N ASN A 8 16.77 14.94 -25.69
CA ASN A 8 15.70 14.21 -26.38
C ASN A 8 16.07 13.79 -27.81
N ASP A 9 17.16 14.32 -28.38
CA ASP A 9 17.64 13.98 -29.73
C ASP A 9 18.83 12.99 -29.71
N ILE A 10 19.18 12.44 -28.55
CA ILE A 10 20.21 11.39 -28.46
C ILE A 10 19.57 10.04 -28.79
N GLN A 11 19.69 9.62 -30.04
CA GLN A 11 19.48 8.22 -30.42
C GLN A 11 20.68 7.39 -29.95
N LEU A 12 20.54 6.73 -28.80
CA LEU A 12 21.51 5.75 -28.31
C LEU A 12 21.39 4.46 -29.13
N ASP A 13 22.44 4.15 -29.89
CA ASP A 13 22.58 2.86 -30.55
C ASP A 13 22.90 1.78 -29.50
N ILE A 14 21.87 1.06 -29.08
CA ILE A 14 21.95 -0.02 -28.09
C ILE A 14 22.69 -1.27 -28.62
N THR A 15 23.11 -1.28 -29.89
CA THR A 15 23.93 -2.38 -30.42
C THR A 15 25.42 -2.29 -30.05
N GLU A 16 25.88 -1.20 -29.42
CA GLU A 16 27.26 -1.06 -28.92
C GLU A 16 27.49 -1.55 -27.48
N PHE A 17 26.46 -1.99 -26.75
CA PHE A 17 26.66 -2.63 -25.44
C PHE A 17 27.01 -4.11 -25.62
N GLU A 18 28.30 -4.40 -25.83
CA GLU A 18 28.80 -5.76 -25.70
C GLU A 18 28.63 -6.24 -24.25
N GLU A 19 27.84 -7.31 -24.05
CA GLU A 19 27.87 -8.09 -22.82
C GLU A 19 29.29 -8.68 -22.66
N THR A 20 30.17 -7.99 -21.95
CA THR A 20 31.52 -8.50 -21.71
C THR A 20 31.43 -9.71 -20.78
N PRO A 21 31.76 -10.93 -21.26
CA PRO A 21 31.77 -12.10 -20.41
C PRO A 21 32.85 -11.94 -19.34
N LEU A 22 32.56 -12.39 -18.12
CA LEU A 22 33.53 -12.40 -17.03
C LEU A 22 34.80 -13.12 -17.47
N THR A 23 35.96 -12.56 -17.13
CA THR A 23 37.21 -13.24 -17.39
C THR A 23 37.30 -14.52 -16.55
N LYS A 24 38.01 -15.54 -17.04
CA LYS A 24 38.18 -16.83 -16.31
C LYS A 24 38.75 -16.66 -14.90
N LEU A 25 39.44 -15.55 -14.65
CA LEU A 25 39.96 -15.17 -13.32
C LEU A 25 38.84 -14.69 -12.41
N GLU A 26 37.95 -13.83 -12.89
CA GLU A 26 36.79 -13.34 -12.15
C GLU A 26 35.80 -14.46 -11.87
N GLU A 27 35.53 -15.33 -12.86
CA GLU A 27 34.67 -16.51 -12.70
C GLU A 27 35.22 -17.44 -11.60
N LYS A 28 36.52 -17.71 -11.59
CA LYS A 28 37.16 -18.53 -10.53
C LYS A 28 37.14 -17.85 -9.16
N GLN A 29 37.28 -16.53 -9.09
CA GLN A 29 37.18 -15.80 -7.83
C GLN A 29 35.75 -15.86 -7.26
N TRP A 30 34.76 -15.73 -8.15
CA TRP A 30 33.35 -15.88 -7.84
C TRP A 30 33.02 -17.29 -7.36
N GLU A 31 33.43 -18.32 -8.10
CA GLU A 31 33.22 -19.72 -7.75
C GLU A 31 33.83 -20.05 -6.38
N LYS A 32 35.03 -19.53 -6.09
CA LYS A 32 35.71 -19.73 -4.80
C LYS A 32 34.99 -19.04 -3.64
N ARG A 33 34.47 -17.83 -3.85
CA ARG A 33 33.65 -17.13 -2.83
C ARG A 33 32.37 -17.89 -2.51
N VAL A 34 31.69 -18.39 -3.53
CA VAL A 34 30.46 -19.19 -3.38
C VAL A 34 30.76 -20.50 -2.66
N LYS A 35 31.77 -21.25 -3.09
CA LYS A 35 32.17 -22.52 -2.46
C LYS A 35 32.61 -22.36 -1.00
N ASN A 36 33.29 -21.28 -0.65
CA ASN A 36 33.68 -21.01 0.74
C ASN A 36 32.48 -20.69 1.64
N LYS A 37 31.42 -20.06 1.10
CA LYS A 37 30.17 -19.83 1.83
C LYS A 37 29.29 -21.08 1.95
N LEU A 38 29.47 -22.06 1.06
CA LEU A 38 28.73 -23.33 1.05
C LEU A 38 29.35 -24.43 1.94
N ARG A 39 30.55 -24.22 2.48
CA ARG A 39 31.24 -25.24 3.26
C ARG A 39 30.66 -25.35 4.68
N LYS A 40 29.79 -26.34 4.89
CA LYS A 40 29.19 -26.67 6.19
C LYS A 40 30.25 -27.02 7.24
N ASN A 41 30.10 -26.46 8.43
CA ASN A 41 30.81 -26.87 9.64
C ASN A 41 30.39 -28.31 10.01
N LYS A 42 31.35 -29.20 10.29
CA LYS A 42 31.08 -30.54 10.83
C LYS A 42 31.00 -30.45 12.36
N HIS A 43 29.92 -30.98 12.93
CA HIS A 43 29.67 -31.53 14.28
C HIS A 43 28.18 -31.29 14.59
N SER A 44 27.36 -32.12 15.22
CA SER A 44 27.34 -33.53 15.67
C SER A 44 25.85 -33.80 16.02
N LYS A 45 25.35 -35.02 15.82
CA LYS A 45 23.95 -35.38 16.08
C LYS A 45 23.56 -35.15 17.54
N LYS A 46 22.38 -34.56 17.78
CA LYS A 46 21.33 -35.09 18.66
C LYS A 46 19.99 -34.40 18.37
N TRP A 47 18.95 -35.23 18.45
CA TRP A 47 17.57 -35.04 18.04
C TRP A 47 16.78 -34.27 19.11
N PHE A 48 16.04 -33.25 18.69
CA PHE A 48 14.75 -32.88 19.28
C PHE A 48 13.87 -32.42 18.13
N GLY A 49 12.91 -33.26 17.75
CA GLY A 49 11.91 -32.93 16.74
C GLY A 49 10.81 -32.11 17.38
N VAL A 50 10.66 -30.87 16.93
CA VAL A 50 9.38 -30.16 16.84
C VAL A 50 9.47 -29.24 15.61
N ALA A 51 8.41 -29.30 14.82
CA ALA A 51 8.03 -28.47 13.69
C ALA A 51 8.78 -27.14 13.48
N ALA A 52 9.45 -27.04 12.34
CA ALA A 52 9.44 -25.87 11.48
C ALA A 52 9.97 -26.34 10.12
N ALA A 53 9.09 -26.51 9.14
CA ALA A 53 9.52 -26.61 7.76
C ALA A 53 10.09 -25.23 7.38
N CYS A 54 11.37 -25.01 7.67
CA CYS A 54 12.11 -23.89 7.12
C CYS A 54 12.21 -24.11 5.61
N MET A 55 11.23 -23.61 4.86
CA MET A 55 11.40 -23.36 3.43
C MET A 55 12.51 -22.31 3.32
N LEU A 56 13.69 -22.74 2.88
CA LEU A 56 14.77 -21.86 2.50
C LEU A 56 14.36 -21.14 1.21
N ILE A 57 13.61 -20.05 1.35
CA ILE A 57 13.44 -19.08 0.27
C ILE A 57 14.77 -18.33 0.17
N VAL A 58 15.45 -18.45 -0.97
CA VAL A 58 16.63 -17.63 -1.26
C VAL A 58 16.13 -16.26 -1.68
N SER A 59 15.84 -15.39 -0.72
CA SER A 59 15.69 -13.97 -0.97
C SER A 59 17.08 -13.40 -1.29
N ILE A 60 17.32 -13.08 -2.56
CA ILE A 60 18.54 -12.37 -2.96
C ILE A 60 18.39 -10.94 -2.43
N THR A 61 18.97 -10.67 -1.26
CA THR A 61 19.12 -9.33 -0.72
C THR A 61 20.29 -8.66 -1.43
N VAL A 62 20.00 -7.86 -2.46
CA VAL A 62 21.00 -6.91 -2.96
C VAL A 62 20.94 -5.68 -2.04
N PRO A 63 22.00 -5.35 -1.30
CA PRO A 63 22.02 -4.16 -0.45
C PRO A 63 22.22 -2.93 -1.34
N LEU A 64 21.16 -2.51 -2.03
CA LEU A 64 21.12 -1.21 -2.68
C LEU A 64 20.62 -0.23 -1.60
N GLY A 65 21.41 0.79 -1.29
CA GLY A 65 21.03 1.80 -0.29
C GLY A 65 19.66 2.39 -0.63
N GLN A 66 18.85 2.68 0.39
CA GLN A 66 17.46 3.13 0.25
C GLN A 66 17.29 4.33 -0.71
N THR A 67 18.29 5.21 -0.79
CA THR A 67 18.32 6.36 -1.70
C THR A 67 18.56 6.00 -3.18
N SER A 68 19.20 4.87 -3.46
CA SER A 68 19.46 4.39 -4.83
C SER A 68 18.27 3.63 -5.42
N LEU A 69 17.44 2.99 -4.58
CA LEU A 69 16.24 2.25 -5.01
C LEU A 69 15.06 3.19 -5.29
N ALA A 70 14.89 4.23 -4.46
CA ALA A 70 13.81 5.21 -4.62
C ALA A 70 13.89 6.03 -5.92
N ASN A 71 15.04 6.03 -6.61
CA ASN A 71 15.26 6.76 -7.87
C ASN A 71 15.20 5.86 -9.11
N MET A 72 14.90 4.56 -8.98
CA MET A 72 14.70 3.72 -10.16
C MET A 72 13.39 4.13 -10.86
N PRO A 73 13.40 4.44 -12.17
CA PRO A 73 12.23 4.96 -12.91
C PRO A 73 10.98 4.08 -12.82
N PHE A 74 11.19 2.81 -12.52
CA PHE A 74 10.19 1.75 -12.42
C PHE A 74 9.55 1.65 -11.02
N ILE A 75 10.23 2.06 -9.94
CA ILE A 75 9.77 1.92 -8.54
C ILE A 75 9.16 3.22 -8.03
N ALA A 76 9.65 4.37 -8.49
CA ALA A 76 9.26 5.67 -7.97
C ALA A 76 7.85 6.10 -8.42
N GLY A 77 7.01 6.48 -7.45
CA GLY A 77 5.74 7.16 -7.73
C GLY A 77 4.57 6.23 -8.06
N LEU A 78 4.67 4.93 -7.80
CA LEU A 78 3.62 3.96 -8.17
C LEU A 78 2.39 4.11 -7.25
N ILE A 79 2.59 4.18 -5.93
CA ILE A 79 1.52 4.37 -4.96
C ILE A 79 0.81 5.71 -5.15
N GLU A 80 1.54 6.77 -5.47
CA GLU A 80 0.97 8.08 -5.79
C GLU A 80 0.00 8.01 -6.96
N LYS A 81 0.41 7.34 -8.05
CA LYS A 81 -0.45 7.13 -9.23
C LYS A 81 -1.65 6.25 -8.91
N TYR A 82 -1.52 5.32 -7.97
CA TYR A 82 -2.65 4.49 -7.53
C TYR A 82 -3.65 5.31 -6.69
N ILE A 83 -3.17 6.19 -5.81
CA ILE A 83 -4.01 7.07 -4.98
C ILE A 83 -4.70 8.16 -5.82
N ASP A 84 -3.95 8.86 -6.68
CA ASP A 84 -4.50 9.86 -7.60
C ASP A 84 -3.77 9.85 -8.95
N LYS A 85 -4.45 9.34 -9.98
CA LYS A 85 -3.92 9.28 -11.35
C LYS A 85 -3.77 10.65 -12.02
N GLN A 86 -4.56 11.64 -11.61
CA GLN A 86 -4.61 12.95 -12.27
C GLN A 86 -3.62 13.93 -11.65
N GLN A 87 -3.50 13.92 -10.32
CA GLN A 87 -2.64 14.82 -9.55
C GLN A 87 -1.89 14.04 -8.47
N PRO A 88 -0.94 13.17 -8.86
CA PRO A 88 -0.12 12.45 -7.89
C PRO A 88 0.69 13.44 -7.05
N LEU A 89 0.43 13.47 -5.75
CA LEU A 89 1.21 14.24 -4.77
C LEU A 89 2.43 13.45 -4.34
N ASP A 90 3.52 14.10 -3.99
CA ASP A 90 4.72 13.40 -3.51
C ASP A 90 4.51 12.85 -2.09
N TYR A 91 4.51 11.51 -1.96
CA TYR A 91 4.43 10.83 -0.67
C TYR A 91 5.75 10.19 -0.27
N SER A 92 6.86 10.48 -0.96
CA SER A 92 8.19 9.92 -0.66
C SER A 92 8.58 9.91 0.83
N PRO A 93 8.27 10.96 1.63
CA PRO A 93 8.59 10.95 3.07
C PRO A 93 7.84 9.92 3.92
N TYR A 94 6.73 9.38 3.41
CA TYR A 94 5.82 8.48 4.14
C TYR A 94 5.85 7.03 3.61
N LYS A 95 6.66 6.76 2.60
CA LYS A 95 6.78 5.45 1.96
C LYS A 95 8.06 4.75 2.34
N THR A 96 8.01 3.42 2.33
CA THR A 96 9.21 2.59 2.40
C THR A 96 9.46 1.97 1.03
N ALA A 97 10.55 2.36 0.37
CA ALA A 97 11.05 1.70 -0.82
C ALA A 97 11.75 0.38 -0.44
N ILE A 98 11.41 -0.71 -1.12
CA ILE A 98 11.81 -2.07 -0.75
C ILE A 98 12.68 -2.70 -1.84
N GLY A 99 12.16 -2.83 -3.07
CA GLY A 99 12.86 -3.42 -4.21
C GLY A 99 13.33 -4.88 -4.00
N LYS A 100 12.58 -5.68 -3.23
CA LYS A 100 12.93 -7.10 -2.96
C LYS A 100 12.19 -8.00 -3.94
N THR A 101 12.89 -8.97 -4.53
CA THR A 101 12.30 -9.94 -5.48
C THR A 101 12.29 -11.35 -4.90
N ALA A 102 11.17 -12.05 -5.10
CA ALA A 102 11.02 -13.48 -4.87
C ALA A 102 10.60 -14.17 -6.19
N GLU A 103 10.99 -15.43 -6.39
CA GLU A 103 10.76 -16.17 -7.63
C GLU A 103 10.21 -17.57 -7.35
N ASN A 104 9.27 -18.02 -8.18
CA ASN A 104 8.74 -19.39 -8.17
C ASN A 104 8.38 -19.82 -9.61
N LYS A 105 7.70 -20.97 -9.77
CA LYS A 105 7.29 -21.50 -11.08
C LYS A 105 6.36 -20.59 -11.91
N TYR A 106 5.69 -19.64 -11.26
CA TYR A 106 4.78 -18.69 -11.93
C TYR A 106 5.50 -17.45 -12.44
N GLY A 107 6.65 -17.08 -11.87
CA GLY A 107 7.41 -15.90 -12.26
C GLY A 107 8.14 -15.23 -11.10
N LYS A 108 8.62 -14.02 -11.37
CA LYS A 108 9.29 -13.15 -10.39
C LYS A 108 8.30 -12.11 -9.91
N LEU A 109 8.23 -11.95 -8.60
CA LEU A 109 7.44 -10.91 -7.95
C LEU A 109 8.39 -10.00 -7.18
N THR A 110 8.41 -8.72 -7.52
CA THR A 110 9.21 -7.69 -6.86
C THR A 110 8.28 -6.81 -6.02
N LEU A 111 8.50 -6.76 -4.72
CA LEU A 111 7.83 -5.80 -3.84
C LEU A 111 8.55 -4.45 -3.94
N ASN A 112 7.87 -3.46 -4.50
CA ASN A 112 8.46 -2.17 -4.87
C ASN A 112 8.48 -1.22 -3.68
N GLU A 113 7.29 -0.90 -3.17
CA GLU A 113 7.08 0.07 -2.11
C GLU A 113 5.81 -0.23 -1.31
N VAL A 114 5.82 0.24 -0.06
CA VAL A 114 4.66 0.19 0.83
C VAL A 114 4.44 1.54 1.49
N LEU A 115 3.18 1.85 1.74
CA LEU A 115 2.73 3.07 2.42
C LEU A 115 1.60 2.71 3.36
N MET A 116 1.75 3.06 4.62
CA MET A 116 0.68 2.96 5.60
C MET A 116 -0.03 4.32 5.66
N ASP A 117 -1.35 4.35 5.64
CA ASP A 117 -2.10 5.58 5.89
C ASP A 117 -3.43 5.28 6.58
N GLU A 118 -3.44 5.56 7.88
CA GLU A 118 -4.59 5.42 8.75
C GLU A 118 -5.11 3.96 8.73
N ASN A 119 -6.31 3.69 8.22
CA ASN A 119 -6.89 2.36 8.13
C ASN A 119 -6.51 1.60 6.85
N LYS A 120 -5.47 2.01 6.11
CA LYS A 120 -5.13 1.39 4.83
C LYS A 120 -3.63 1.18 4.66
N LEU A 121 -3.25 -0.03 4.24
CA LEU A 121 -1.93 -0.33 3.73
C LEU A 121 -1.98 -0.37 2.20
N PHE A 122 -1.14 0.46 1.57
CA PHE A 122 -0.93 0.47 0.13
C PHE A 122 0.34 -0.30 -0.19
N ILE A 123 0.24 -1.20 -1.16
CA ILE A 123 1.32 -2.08 -1.62
C ILE A 123 1.46 -1.87 -3.11
N SER A 124 2.70 -1.69 -3.57
CA SER A 124 3.04 -1.79 -4.98
C SER A 124 4.02 -2.93 -5.20
N SER A 125 3.69 -3.81 -6.14
CA SER A 125 4.53 -4.92 -6.57
C SER A 125 4.61 -4.97 -8.09
N THR A 126 5.62 -5.64 -8.62
CA THR A 126 5.75 -5.91 -10.05
C THR A 126 5.95 -7.38 -10.31
N PHE A 127 5.13 -7.90 -11.20
CA PHE A 127 5.13 -9.29 -11.58
C PHE A 127 5.65 -9.45 -13.00
N GLU A 128 6.67 -10.29 -13.14
CA GLU A 128 7.25 -10.76 -14.39
C GLU A 128 6.86 -12.24 -14.56
N PRO A 129 5.85 -12.57 -15.39
CA PRO A 129 5.40 -13.93 -15.57
C PRO A 129 6.51 -14.83 -16.16
N ALA A 130 6.62 -16.05 -15.66
CA ALA A 130 7.49 -17.06 -16.28
C ALA A 130 6.97 -17.44 -17.69
N LYS A 131 7.87 -17.93 -18.55
CA LYS A 131 7.51 -18.32 -19.91
C LYS A 131 6.35 -19.33 -19.91
N GLY A 132 5.25 -18.99 -20.60
CA GLY A 132 4.07 -19.83 -20.71
C GLY A 132 3.04 -19.64 -19.60
N VAL A 133 3.32 -18.83 -18.58
CA VAL A 133 2.34 -18.40 -17.59
C VAL A 133 1.49 -17.30 -18.20
N LYS A 134 0.17 -17.52 -18.24
CA LYS A 134 -0.78 -16.50 -18.68
C LYS A 134 -1.08 -15.56 -17.51
N PHE A 135 -0.90 -14.27 -17.75
CA PHE A 135 -1.23 -13.21 -16.82
C PHE A 135 -1.75 -12.03 -17.63
N ASP A 136 -2.76 -11.34 -17.10
CA ASP A 136 -3.31 -10.12 -17.67
C ASP A 136 -3.97 -9.28 -16.57
N TYR A 137 -4.60 -8.18 -16.94
CA TYR A 137 -5.30 -7.28 -16.01
C TYR A 137 -6.49 -7.94 -15.28
N GLN A 138 -6.98 -9.10 -15.75
CA GLN A 138 -8.05 -9.87 -15.10
C GLN A 138 -7.49 -10.92 -14.14
N THR A 139 -6.18 -11.12 -14.12
CA THR A 139 -5.51 -12.06 -13.22
C THR A 139 -5.27 -11.40 -11.87
N TYR A 140 -5.78 -12.02 -10.80
CA TYR A 140 -5.69 -11.48 -9.45
C TYR A 140 -4.54 -12.12 -8.66
N LEU A 141 -3.66 -11.27 -8.13
CA LEU A 141 -2.69 -11.61 -7.10
C LEU A 141 -3.00 -10.79 -5.86
N ILE A 142 -3.73 -11.42 -4.93
CA ILE A 142 -4.24 -10.77 -3.73
C ILE A 142 -3.25 -11.05 -2.59
N PRO A 143 -2.58 -10.03 -2.03
CA PRO A 143 -1.70 -10.23 -0.90
C PRO A 143 -2.48 -10.62 0.36
N GLN A 144 -1.94 -11.55 1.12
CA GLN A 144 -2.24 -11.81 2.53
C GLN A 144 -1.23 -11.04 3.38
N VAL A 145 -1.66 -10.38 4.45
CA VAL A 145 -0.78 -9.49 5.22
C VAL A 145 -0.89 -9.73 6.71
N ARG A 146 0.28 -9.82 7.34
CA ARG A 146 0.42 -9.81 8.80
C ARG A 146 1.25 -8.62 9.23
N ILE A 147 0.80 -7.93 10.27
CA ILE A 147 1.52 -6.79 10.85
C ILE A 147 1.75 -7.10 12.32
N ASN A 148 3.03 -7.07 12.75
CA ASN A 148 3.46 -7.42 14.10
C ASN A 148 2.89 -8.79 14.56
N GLY A 149 2.85 -9.75 13.63
CA GLY A 149 2.35 -11.10 13.84
C GLY A 149 0.83 -11.26 13.83
N ARG A 150 0.05 -10.18 13.79
CA ARG A 150 -1.42 -10.20 13.68
C ARG A 150 -1.85 -10.24 12.23
N ASP A 151 -2.88 -11.01 11.92
CA ASP A 151 -3.41 -11.20 10.56
C ASP A 151 -4.41 -10.10 10.21
N PHE A 152 -4.24 -9.50 9.03
CA PHE A 152 -5.08 -8.45 8.46
C PHE A 152 -5.53 -8.79 7.03
N SER A 153 -5.57 -10.07 6.66
CA SER A 153 -5.74 -10.51 5.26
C SER A 153 -7.14 -10.33 4.65
N ASN A 154 -7.90 -9.33 5.10
CA ASN A 154 -9.16 -8.92 4.48
C ASN A 154 -8.90 -7.90 3.35
N THR A 155 -8.08 -8.29 2.37
CA THR A 155 -7.74 -7.44 1.23
C THR A 155 -8.97 -7.21 0.36
N LYS A 156 -9.41 -5.95 0.26
CA LYS A 156 -10.63 -5.58 -0.49
C LYS A 156 -10.34 -5.05 -1.90
N ASP A 157 -9.11 -4.62 -2.18
CA ASP A 157 -8.75 -4.05 -3.48
C ASP A 157 -7.40 -4.59 -3.99
N ALA A 158 -7.40 -5.03 -5.24
CA ALA A 158 -6.19 -5.40 -5.98
C ALA A 158 -6.38 -5.03 -7.45
N GLN A 159 -5.45 -4.24 -7.99
CA GLN A 159 -5.45 -3.80 -9.39
C GLN A 159 -4.15 -4.18 -10.08
N SER A 160 -4.25 -4.81 -11.24
CA SER A 160 -3.10 -5.11 -12.11
C SER A 160 -3.10 -4.18 -13.32
N ILE A 161 -1.97 -3.51 -13.58
CA ILE A 161 -1.76 -2.65 -14.75
C ILE A 161 -0.53 -3.15 -15.52
N GLU A 162 -0.72 -3.47 -16.80
CA GLU A 162 0.41 -3.80 -17.69
C GLU A 162 1.28 -2.56 -17.92
N VAL A 163 2.59 -2.73 -17.84
CA VAL A 163 3.56 -1.64 -18.05
C VAL A 163 4.26 -1.80 -19.38
N GLN A 164 5.12 -2.82 -19.51
CA GLN A 164 5.93 -3.11 -20.70
C GLN A 164 6.39 -4.57 -20.67
N ASP A 165 6.58 -5.19 -21.85
CA ASP A 165 7.15 -6.54 -22.02
C ASP A 165 6.45 -7.63 -21.18
N ALA A 166 5.12 -7.55 -21.08
CA ALA A 166 4.29 -8.43 -20.24
C ALA A 166 4.67 -8.40 -18.74
N MET A 167 5.24 -7.29 -18.26
CA MET A 167 5.39 -7.00 -16.83
C MET A 167 4.18 -6.22 -16.33
N TYR A 168 3.73 -6.57 -15.13
CA TYR A 168 2.51 -6.00 -14.53
C TYR A 168 2.82 -5.34 -13.21
N THR A 169 2.39 -4.09 -13.02
CA THR A 169 2.33 -3.47 -11.70
C THR A 169 1.06 -3.93 -11.01
N ILE A 170 1.20 -4.46 -9.81
CA ILE A 170 0.12 -4.93 -8.95
C ILE A 170 0.01 -3.96 -7.79
N TYR A 171 -1.11 -3.27 -7.70
CA TYR A 171 -1.49 -2.47 -6.55
C TYR A 171 -2.34 -3.31 -5.61
N GLY A 172 -2.02 -3.27 -4.32
CA GLY A 172 -2.85 -3.84 -3.27
C GLY A 172 -3.26 -2.75 -2.28
N GLY A 173 -4.56 -2.69 -1.98
CA GLY A 173 -5.12 -1.87 -0.91
C GLY A 173 -5.70 -2.78 0.17
N ILE A 174 -5.09 -2.79 1.35
CA ILE A 174 -5.56 -3.60 2.48
C ILE A 174 -6.17 -2.66 3.51
N GLU A 175 -7.47 -2.83 3.73
CA GLU A 175 -8.17 -2.16 4.81
C GLU A 175 -7.85 -2.85 6.13
N LEU A 176 -7.44 -2.05 7.10
CA LEU A 176 -7.14 -2.45 8.46
C LEU A 176 -8.31 -1.99 9.34
N SER A 177 -8.80 -2.87 10.21
CA SER A 177 -9.82 -2.48 11.20
C SER A 177 -9.29 -1.44 12.18
N GLU A 178 -7.99 -1.48 12.49
CA GLU A 178 -7.29 -0.49 13.30
C GLU A 178 -5.82 -0.42 12.90
N MET A 179 -5.25 0.78 12.90
CA MET A 179 -3.83 1.01 12.69
C MET A 179 -3.02 0.61 13.94
N PRO A 180 -1.93 -0.15 13.82
CA PRO A 180 -1.00 -0.34 14.93
C PRO A 180 -0.42 1.00 15.39
N GLN A 181 -0.40 1.24 16.70
CA GLN A 181 0.06 2.50 17.32
C GLN A 181 1.58 2.53 17.58
N THR A 182 2.38 1.85 16.75
CA THR A 182 3.84 1.76 16.90
C THR A 182 4.55 2.33 15.68
N ASP A 183 5.62 3.09 15.88
CA ASP A 183 6.36 3.73 14.77
C ASP A 183 6.97 2.70 13.82
N GLU A 184 7.49 1.60 14.35
CA GLU A 184 8.07 0.51 13.59
C GLU A 184 7.06 -0.65 13.47
N LEU A 185 6.98 -1.20 12.26
CA LEU A 185 6.09 -2.28 11.91
C LEU A 185 6.88 -3.39 11.24
N GLN A 186 6.73 -4.61 11.76
CA GLN A 186 7.13 -5.81 11.05
C GLN A 186 5.97 -6.26 10.19
N ILE A 187 6.12 -6.20 8.87
CA ILE A 187 5.08 -6.60 7.91
C ILE A 187 5.55 -7.86 7.17
N GLU A 188 4.69 -8.87 7.16
CA GLU A 188 4.81 -10.06 6.31
C GLU A 188 3.74 -9.94 5.21
N ILE A 189 4.17 -9.98 3.95
CA ILE A 189 3.29 -9.97 2.78
C ILE A 189 3.47 -11.30 2.04
N THR A 190 2.37 -12.05 1.91
CA THR A 190 2.37 -13.37 1.31
C THR A 190 1.42 -13.42 0.12
N TYR A 191 1.89 -13.94 -1.01
CA TYR A 191 1.07 -14.26 -2.18
C TYR A 191 1.08 -15.78 -2.36
N ASP A 192 0.04 -16.43 -1.84
CA ASP A 192 -0.12 -17.88 -1.80
C ASP A 192 -1.19 -18.41 -2.75
N THR A 193 -1.89 -17.51 -3.43
CA THR A 193 -3.01 -17.84 -4.32
C THR A 193 -2.87 -17.11 -5.64
N PHE A 194 -2.76 -17.87 -6.71
CA PHE A 194 -2.73 -17.39 -8.08
C PHE A 194 -4.15 -17.38 -8.64
N ASN A 195 -4.58 -16.23 -9.16
CA ASN A 195 -5.88 -16.06 -9.80
C ASN A 195 -7.05 -16.60 -8.94
N ARG A 196 -7.19 -16.05 -7.72
CA ARG A 196 -8.26 -16.31 -6.72
C ARG A 196 -8.35 -17.72 -6.12
N ASP A 197 -8.08 -18.77 -6.89
CA ASP A 197 -8.42 -20.14 -6.47
C ASP A 197 -7.24 -21.12 -6.57
N THR A 198 -6.16 -20.77 -7.28
CA THR A 198 -5.03 -21.70 -7.48
C THR A 198 -3.98 -21.52 -6.39
N VAL A 199 -3.89 -22.48 -5.47
CA VAL A 199 -2.86 -22.47 -4.42
C VAL A 199 -1.46 -22.55 -5.03
N ILE A 200 -0.57 -21.68 -4.57
CA ILE A 200 0.84 -21.61 -4.94
C ILE A 200 1.64 -22.42 -3.92
N GLU A 201 2.18 -23.57 -4.34
CA GLU A 201 2.97 -24.46 -3.47
C GLU A 201 4.21 -23.79 -2.85
N GLN A 202 4.81 -22.86 -3.58
CA GLN A 202 5.95 -22.04 -3.15
C GLN A 202 5.54 -20.57 -3.23
N PRO A 203 4.86 -20.04 -2.20
CA PRO A 203 4.34 -18.68 -2.21
C PRO A 203 5.48 -17.66 -2.30
N TRP A 204 5.20 -16.48 -2.86
CA TRP A 204 6.08 -15.34 -2.70
C TRP A 204 5.84 -14.74 -1.31
N ILE A 205 6.89 -14.67 -0.49
CA ILE A 205 6.83 -14.15 0.88
C ILE A 205 7.84 -13.01 1.03
N PHE A 206 7.40 -11.89 1.60
CA PHE A 206 8.23 -10.74 1.90
C PHE A 206 8.12 -10.35 3.36
N ASP A 207 9.23 -10.47 4.08
CA ASP A 207 9.40 -9.92 5.42
C ASP A 207 10.12 -8.58 5.34
N ILE A 208 9.45 -7.53 5.81
CA ILE A 208 9.93 -6.15 5.74
C ILE A 208 9.70 -5.42 7.06
N GLU A 209 10.57 -4.46 7.32
CA GLU A 209 10.42 -3.50 8.39
C GLU A 209 10.02 -2.16 7.77
N VAL A 210 8.96 -1.56 8.30
CA VAL A 210 8.36 -0.32 7.80
C VAL A 210 8.27 0.66 8.94
N SER A 211 8.72 1.89 8.71
CA SER A 211 8.54 2.99 9.66
C SER A 211 7.38 3.88 9.21
N GLN A 212 6.44 4.13 10.12
CA GLN A 212 5.37 5.13 9.97
C GLN A 212 5.61 6.38 10.84
N ALA A 213 6.80 6.53 11.41
CA ALA A 213 7.12 7.59 12.37
C ALA A 213 6.86 9.01 11.82
N GLN A 214 7.21 9.27 10.56
CA GLN A 214 6.97 10.58 9.95
C GLN A 214 5.48 10.88 9.81
N LEU A 215 4.70 9.90 9.35
CA LEU A 215 3.26 10.05 9.23
C LEU A 215 2.59 10.25 10.59
N MET A 216 3.01 9.49 11.61
CA MET A 216 2.47 9.59 12.97
C MET A 216 2.70 10.97 13.61
N LYS A 217 3.81 11.66 13.28
CA LYS A 217 4.06 13.04 13.74
C LYS A 217 3.12 14.07 13.13
N GLU A 218 2.69 13.84 11.89
CA GLU A 218 1.83 14.76 11.14
C GLU A 218 0.35 14.34 11.19
N LYS A 219 0.06 13.16 11.75
CA LYS A 219 -1.28 12.68 12.00
C LYS A 219 -1.94 13.52 13.09
N GLN A 220 -3.17 13.91 12.81
CA GLN A 220 -4.01 14.67 13.72
C GLN A 220 -5.33 13.94 13.91
N THR A 221 -5.80 13.90 15.15
CA THR A 221 -7.08 13.29 15.51
C THR A 221 -7.92 14.33 16.24
N PHE A 222 -9.12 14.57 15.73
CA PHE A 222 -10.12 15.46 16.30
C PHE A 222 -11.25 14.58 16.81
N ASP A 223 -11.26 14.35 18.12
CA ASP A 223 -12.32 13.58 18.78
C ASP A 223 -13.56 14.47 18.97
N LEU A 224 -14.61 14.17 18.20
CA LEU A 224 -15.86 14.93 18.23
C LEU A 224 -16.83 14.30 19.24
N ASN A 225 -17.08 13.00 19.10
CA ASN A 225 -18.08 12.25 19.89
C ASN A 225 -19.45 12.96 19.97
N GLU A 226 -19.82 13.65 18.90
CA GLU A 226 -21.02 14.47 18.81
C GLU A 226 -22.16 13.67 18.18
N THR A 227 -23.36 13.76 18.75
CA THR A 227 -24.57 13.19 18.12
C THR A 227 -25.36 14.30 17.46
N ILE A 228 -25.49 14.23 16.14
CA ILE A 228 -26.35 15.14 15.38
C ILE A 228 -27.73 14.55 15.18
N VAL A 229 -28.74 15.42 15.23
CA VAL A 229 -30.10 15.12 14.80
C VAL A 229 -30.27 15.67 13.39
N LEU A 230 -30.54 14.79 12.44
CA LEU A 230 -30.85 15.11 11.05
C LEU A 230 -32.23 15.76 10.94
N TYR A 231 -32.52 16.39 9.82
CA TYR A 231 -33.78 17.12 9.60
C TYR A 231 -35.01 16.20 9.58
N ASP A 232 -34.84 14.92 9.28
CA ASP A 232 -35.87 13.88 9.35
C ASP A 232 -36.02 13.28 10.77
N GLY A 233 -35.22 13.73 11.73
CA GLY A 233 -35.19 13.24 13.11
C GLY A 233 -34.25 12.05 13.37
N ASN A 234 -33.62 11.48 12.33
CA ASN A 234 -32.62 10.44 12.49
C ASN A 234 -31.39 10.96 13.23
N LYS A 235 -30.66 10.06 13.91
CA LYS A 235 -29.47 10.41 14.69
C LYS A 235 -28.23 9.77 14.08
N VAL A 236 -27.16 10.56 14.05
CA VAL A 236 -25.83 10.12 13.61
C VAL A 236 -24.83 10.51 14.67
N ASN A 237 -24.02 9.55 15.12
CA ASN A 237 -22.96 9.83 16.08
C ASN A 237 -21.62 9.93 15.33
N VAL A 238 -21.07 11.14 15.25
CA VAL A 238 -19.76 11.40 14.65
C VAL A 238 -18.70 11.25 15.72
N LYS A 239 -17.82 10.25 15.56
CA LYS A 239 -16.82 9.88 16.56
C LYS A 239 -15.61 10.78 16.49
N LYS A 240 -14.93 10.78 15.34
CA LYS A 240 -13.67 11.49 15.17
C LYS A 240 -13.39 11.80 13.71
N VAL A 241 -12.49 12.74 13.49
CA VAL A 241 -11.84 13.00 12.21
C VAL A 241 -10.35 12.75 12.37
N VAL A 242 -9.76 11.96 11.47
CA VAL A 242 -8.32 11.72 11.43
C VAL A 242 -7.77 12.34 10.16
N SER A 243 -6.80 13.25 10.29
CA SER A 243 -6.14 13.92 9.17
C SER A 243 -4.68 13.49 9.11
N THR A 244 -4.22 13.13 7.93
CA THR A 244 -2.82 12.90 7.59
C THR A 244 -2.48 13.72 6.34
N PRO A 245 -1.19 13.87 5.99
CA PRO A 245 -0.78 14.45 4.71
C PRO A 245 -1.36 13.74 3.47
N ILE A 246 -1.81 12.49 3.62
CA ILE A 246 -2.22 11.61 2.52
C ILE A 246 -3.75 11.55 2.41
N SER A 247 -4.45 11.49 3.54
CA SER A 247 -5.91 11.41 3.56
C SER A 247 -6.53 12.15 4.73
N THR A 248 -7.85 12.27 4.69
CA THR A 248 -8.64 12.70 5.84
C THR A 248 -9.84 11.78 5.96
N THR A 249 -10.02 11.14 7.11
CA THR A 249 -11.06 10.14 7.33
C THR A 249 -12.02 10.60 8.43
N ILE A 250 -13.32 10.56 8.15
CA ILE A 250 -14.38 10.80 9.12
C ILE A 250 -14.91 9.45 9.57
N TYR A 251 -15.01 9.26 10.89
CA TYR A 251 -15.57 8.06 11.52
C TYR A 251 -16.89 8.37 12.19
N TYR A 252 -17.94 7.61 11.86
CA TYR A 252 -19.29 7.88 12.34
C TYR A 252 -20.14 6.62 12.41
N ASP A 253 -21.21 6.68 13.19
CA ASP A 253 -22.19 5.61 13.39
C ASP A 253 -23.56 6.11 12.89
N VAL A 254 -24.07 5.40 11.88
CA VAL A 254 -25.38 5.62 11.22
C VAL A 254 -26.35 4.46 11.46
N THR A 255 -26.03 3.53 12.37
CA THR A 255 -26.84 2.32 12.61
C THR A 255 -28.25 2.65 13.13
N GLN A 256 -28.42 3.81 13.77
CA GLN A 256 -29.70 4.35 14.21
C GLN A 256 -30.49 5.09 13.11
N SER A 257 -29.94 5.19 11.90
CA SER A 257 -30.54 5.87 10.75
C SER A 257 -31.01 4.83 9.73
N ILE A 258 -32.33 4.72 9.53
CA ILE A 258 -32.93 3.52 8.94
C ILE A 258 -33.12 3.63 7.40
N ASN A 259 -32.91 4.79 6.76
CA ASN A 259 -33.39 4.98 5.37
C ASN A 259 -32.55 5.82 4.38
N GLU A 260 -31.36 6.31 4.74
CA GLU A 260 -30.57 7.13 3.82
C GLU A 260 -29.09 6.76 3.79
N ASP A 261 -28.49 6.87 2.60
CA ASP A 261 -27.05 6.82 2.44
C ASP A 261 -26.46 8.11 3.00
N ILE A 262 -26.16 8.11 4.30
CA ILE A 262 -25.67 9.30 5.00
C ILE A 262 -24.16 9.39 4.83
N TYR A 263 -23.73 10.52 4.27
CA TYR A 263 -22.32 10.85 4.11
C TYR A 263 -22.06 12.28 4.57
N PHE A 264 -20.78 12.66 4.58
CA PHE A 264 -20.34 14.00 4.93
C PHE A 264 -19.57 14.66 3.79
N LYS A 265 -19.73 15.97 3.64
CA LYS A 265 -18.78 16.83 2.94
C LYS A 265 -17.92 17.54 3.97
N ILE A 266 -16.68 17.86 3.61
CA ILE A 266 -15.84 18.75 4.40
C ILE A 266 -15.87 20.12 3.74
N GLU A 267 -16.38 21.12 4.44
CA GLU A 267 -16.49 22.49 3.95
C GLU A 267 -15.59 23.41 4.76
N SER A 268 -14.77 24.21 4.07
CA SER A 268 -13.97 25.27 4.69
C SER A 268 -14.79 26.52 4.99
N GLU A 269 -14.31 27.39 5.89
CA GLU A 269 -14.93 28.70 6.18
C GLU A 269 -15.08 29.59 4.93
N SER A 270 -14.25 29.39 3.89
CA SER A 270 -14.35 30.12 2.62
C SER A 270 -15.37 29.51 1.63
N GLY A 271 -16.10 28.46 2.01
CA GLY A 271 -17.10 27.76 1.18
C GLY A 271 -16.52 26.71 0.20
N LYS A 272 -15.19 26.46 0.22
CA LYS A 272 -14.63 25.35 -0.56
C LYS A 272 -15.09 24.03 0.03
N THR A 273 -15.68 23.19 -0.81
CA THR A 273 -16.25 21.89 -0.44
C THR A 273 -15.39 20.75 -0.96
N HIS A 274 -15.18 19.74 -0.12
CA HIS A 274 -14.51 18.49 -0.44
C HIS A 274 -15.49 17.33 -0.31
N THR A 275 -15.42 16.37 -1.24
CA THR A 275 -16.21 15.13 -1.25
C THR A 275 -15.31 13.94 -1.01
N PHE A 276 -15.85 12.88 -0.41
CA PHE A 276 -15.09 11.66 -0.17
C PHE A 276 -14.70 10.97 -1.49
N LYS A 277 -13.62 10.18 -1.45
CA LYS A 277 -13.12 9.32 -2.51
C LYS A 277 -13.53 7.87 -2.31
N GLU A 278 -13.68 7.47 -1.05
CA GLU A 278 -14.03 6.13 -0.60
C GLU A 278 -14.91 6.24 0.64
N ALA A 279 -15.92 5.37 0.76
CA ALA A 279 -16.78 5.34 1.93
C ALA A 279 -17.23 3.91 2.21
N TYR A 280 -17.43 3.60 3.48
CA TYR A 280 -17.95 2.34 3.97
C TYR A 280 -19.04 2.63 4.99
N THR A 281 -20.16 1.93 4.85
CA THR A 281 -21.29 2.02 5.78
C THR A 281 -21.44 0.67 6.48
N SER A 282 -21.31 0.67 7.81
CA SER A 282 -21.60 -0.50 8.62
C SER A 282 -23.11 -0.68 8.79
N SER A 283 -23.58 -1.92 8.64
CA SER A 283 -24.96 -2.33 8.98
C SER A 283 -25.05 -3.06 10.33
N GLU A 284 -23.91 -3.34 10.97
CA GLU A 284 -23.87 -3.98 12.29
C GLU A 284 -24.16 -2.96 13.38
N ASP A 285 -24.97 -3.34 14.38
CA ASP A 285 -25.30 -2.48 15.52
C ASP A 285 -24.04 -2.02 16.27
N GLY A 286 -23.88 -0.71 16.44
CA GLY A 286 -22.66 -0.09 16.99
C GLY A 286 -21.42 -0.16 16.07
N GLY A 287 -21.57 -0.65 14.84
CA GLY A 287 -20.48 -0.71 13.87
C GLY A 287 -20.12 0.67 13.31
N ILE A 288 -18.85 0.85 12.96
CA ILE A 288 -18.30 2.14 12.55
C ILE A 288 -18.28 2.25 11.02
N SER A 289 -18.95 3.27 10.51
CA SER A 289 -18.86 3.74 9.12
C SER A 289 -17.72 4.74 8.96
N PHE A 290 -17.21 4.88 7.74
CA PHE A 290 -16.21 5.89 7.43
C PHE A 290 -16.40 6.54 6.06
N SER A 291 -15.90 7.78 5.93
CA SER A 291 -15.74 8.48 4.66
C SER A 291 -14.31 9.01 4.57
N ARG A 292 -13.57 8.59 3.53
CA ARG A 292 -12.16 8.94 3.30
C ARG A 292 -12.04 9.94 2.16
N PHE A 293 -11.28 11.01 2.38
CA PHE A 293 -11.02 12.11 1.47
C PHE A 293 -9.53 12.13 1.11
N ALA A 294 -9.18 12.88 0.06
CA ALA A 294 -7.78 13.26 -0.16
C ALA A 294 -7.25 14.05 1.04
N GLY A 295 -5.92 14.11 1.21
CA GLY A 295 -5.27 14.87 2.29
C GLY A 295 -5.77 16.32 2.38
N ILE A 296 -6.41 16.66 3.49
CA ILE A 296 -6.85 18.02 3.81
C ILE A 296 -6.12 18.43 5.09
N ASN A 297 -5.37 19.52 5.04
CA ASN A 297 -4.73 20.08 6.23
C ASN A 297 -5.77 20.82 7.09
N ILE A 298 -6.49 20.08 7.92
CA ILE A 298 -7.58 20.60 8.75
C ILE A 298 -7.04 21.61 9.78
N SER A 299 -5.79 21.50 10.23
CA SER A 299 -5.23 22.40 11.25
C SER A 299 -4.94 23.83 10.78
N VAL A 300 -4.83 24.06 9.47
CA VAL A 300 -4.47 25.39 8.92
C VAL A 300 -5.72 26.19 8.53
N GLY A 301 -6.92 25.70 8.88
CA GLY A 301 -8.17 26.41 8.60
C GLY A 301 -9.29 26.00 9.54
N LYS A 302 -10.46 26.61 9.34
CA LYS A 302 -11.69 26.16 9.99
C LYS A 302 -12.49 25.36 8.99
N TYR A 303 -12.89 24.17 9.41
CA TYR A 303 -13.65 23.23 8.61
C TYR A 303 -14.90 22.78 9.35
N SER A 304 -15.91 22.36 8.60
CA SER A 304 -17.11 21.75 9.14
C SER A 304 -17.49 20.52 8.33
N LEU A 305 -18.02 19.53 9.03
CA LEU A 305 -18.65 18.35 8.47
C LEU A 305 -20.09 18.69 8.12
N VAL A 306 -20.47 18.55 6.86
CA VAL A 306 -21.83 18.81 6.38
C VAL A 306 -22.50 17.49 6.02
N PRO A 307 -23.47 17.00 6.81
CA PRO A 307 -24.17 15.76 6.50
C PRO A 307 -25.03 15.94 5.25
N TYR A 308 -24.96 15.00 4.33
CA TYR A 308 -25.73 15.01 3.09
C TYR A 308 -26.22 13.61 2.71
N SER A 309 -27.34 13.58 1.98
CA SER A 309 -27.91 12.35 1.43
C SER A 309 -27.18 11.96 0.15
N GLY A 310 -26.65 10.75 0.07
CA GLY A 310 -26.03 10.22 -1.15
C GLY A 310 -27.00 10.15 -2.33
N LYS A 311 -28.30 9.92 -2.06
CA LYS A 311 -29.35 9.84 -3.09
C LYS A 311 -29.72 11.20 -3.66
N GLU A 312 -29.96 12.18 -2.79
CA GLU A 312 -30.44 13.50 -3.22
C GLU A 312 -29.31 14.52 -3.44
N ASN A 313 -28.10 14.22 -2.97
CA ASN A 313 -26.97 15.14 -2.88
C ASN A 313 -27.33 16.47 -2.18
N LYS A 314 -28.26 16.41 -1.21
CA LYS A 314 -28.72 17.57 -0.42
C LYS A 314 -28.25 17.46 1.01
N LYS A 315 -28.05 18.62 1.64
CA LYS A 315 -27.79 18.74 3.07
C LYS A 315 -28.99 18.21 3.86
N ILE A 316 -28.72 17.35 4.83
CA ILE A 316 -29.76 16.66 5.63
C ILE A 316 -29.66 16.95 7.13
N GLY A 317 -28.72 17.79 7.55
CA GLY A 317 -28.54 18.14 8.96
C GLY A 317 -27.65 19.36 9.17
N PRO A 318 -27.54 19.83 10.42
CA PRO A 318 -26.66 20.95 10.76
C PRO A 318 -25.17 20.59 10.53
N PRO A 319 -24.33 21.58 10.18
CA PRO A 319 -22.89 21.36 10.07
C PRO A 319 -22.25 21.19 11.46
N ILE A 320 -21.20 20.38 11.54
CA ILE A 320 -20.42 20.15 12.76
C ILE A 320 -19.02 20.76 12.56
N PRO A 321 -18.60 21.75 13.35
CA PRO A 321 -17.22 22.23 13.29
C PRO A 321 -16.22 21.13 13.63
N ILE A 322 -15.11 21.07 12.89
CA ILE A 322 -13.96 20.25 13.26
C ILE A 322 -13.09 21.14 14.16
N GLN A 323 -13.03 20.86 15.46
CA GLN A 323 -12.29 21.63 16.47
C GLN A 323 -11.21 20.80 17.12
#